data_AF-A0A1G6AD60-F1
#
_entry.id   AF-A0A1G6AD60-F1
#
_cell.length_a   1.000
_cell.length_b   1.000
_cell.length_c   1.000
_cell.angle_alpha   90.00
_cell.angle_beta   90.00
_cell.angle_gamma   90.00
#
_symmetry.space_group_name_H-M   'P 1'
#
loop_
_entity.id
_entity.type
_entity.pdbx_description
1 polymer ?
#
loop_
_entity_poly.entity_id
_entity_poly.type
_entity_poly.pdbx_seq_one_letter_code
_entity_poly.pdbx_strand_id
1 'polypeptide(L)'
;MILIVGGSYQGKTEYARQNFPNAKYFNNLHTFIKKRLEDLKSQDEILAEIKDVISEGQWIIISDEIGNGVVPYDAFDRQWREVTGRILISLAREATEVHKVVCGIGQRIK
;
A
#
# COMPACT_ATOMS: atom_id res chain seq x y z
N MET A 1 -5.94 -4.52 10.69
CA MET A 1 -6.13 -3.98 9.32
C MET A 1 -5.74 -5.06 8.31
N ILE A 2 -6.30 -5.02 7.10
CA ILE A 2 -5.96 -5.94 6.00
C ILE A 2 -5.19 -5.16 4.94
N LEU A 3 -4.13 -5.76 4.41
CA LEU A 3 -3.29 -5.16 3.38
C LEU A 3 -3.49 -5.89 2.04
N ILE A 4 -3.77 -5.15 0.98
CA ILE A 4 -3.93 -5.66 -0.38
C ILE A 4 -2.90 -5.00 -1.29
N VAL A 5 -2.04 -5.82 -1.90
CA VAL A 5 -0.94 -5.38 -2.76
C VAL A 5 -1.00 -6.04 -4.14
N GLY A 6 -0.25 -5.51 -5.09
CA GLY A 6 -0.14 -6.02 -6.45
C GLY A 6 0.19 -4.91 -7.44
N GLY A 7 0.52 -5.25 -8.69
CA GLY A 7 0.86 -4.26 -9.72
C GLY A 7 -0.29 -3.30 -10.05
N SER A 8 0.03 -2.22 -10.77
CA SER A 8 -0.99 -1.28 -11.25
C SER A 8 -1.99 -1.98 -12.17
N TYR A 9 -3.26 -1.56 -12.11
CA TYR A 9 -4.36 -2.12 -12.91
C TYR A 9 -4.65 -3.63 -12.74
N GLN A 10 -4.15 -4.26 -11.67
CA GLN A 10 -4.37 -5.70 -11.41
C GLN A 10 -5.72 -6.04 -10.74
N GLY A 11 -6.67 -5.09 -10.63
CA GLY A 11 -8.00 -5.35 -10.07
C GLY A 11 -8.13 -5.30 -8.54
N LYS A 12 -7.13 -4.77 -7.82
CA LYS A 12 -7.10 -4.74 -6.33
C LYS A 12 -8.35 -4.10 -5.69
N THR A 13 -8.82 -2.97 -6.22
CA THR A 13 -9.98 -2.26 -5.65
C THR A 13 -11.27 -3.06 -5.78
N GLU A 14 -11.48 -3.71 -6.92
CA GLU A 14 -12.64 -4.56 -7.15
C GLU A 14 -12.58 -5.79 -6.25
N TYR A 15 -11.42 -6.45 -6.19
CA TYR A 15 -11.17 -7.55 -5.26
C TYR A 15 -11.48 -7.17 -3.80
N ALA A 16 -11.02 -6.00 -3.36
CA ALA A 16 -11.26 -5.51 -2.01
C ALA A 16 -12.76 -5.31 -1.72
N ARG A 17 -13.50 -4.72 -2.66
CA ARG A 17 -14.94 -4.46 -2.52
C ARG A 17 -15.78 -5.73 -2.46
N GLN A 18 -15.43 -6.74 -3.27
CA GLN A 18 -16.14 -8.00 -3.30
C GLN A 18 -15.93 -8.82 -2.02
N ASN A 19 -14.72 -8.82 -1.46
CA ASN A 19 -14.36 -9.63 -0.30
C ASN A 19 -14.61 -8.93 1.04
N PHE A 20 -14.57 -7.59 1.08
CA PHE A 20 -14.67 -6.80 2.31
C PHE A 20 -15.67 -5.63 2.22
N PRO A 21 -16.92 -5.85 1.76
CA PRO A 21 -17.83 -4.78 1.31
C PRO A 21 -18.13 -3.68 2.35
N ASN A 22 -18.12 -4.00 3.65
CA ASN A 22 -18.48 -3.08 4.73
C ASN A 22 -17.26 -2.43 5.42
N ALA A 23 -16.07 -2.51 4.83
CA ALA A 23 -14.85 -1.98 5.43
C ALA A 23 -14.53 -0.54 4.98
N LYS A 24 -13.68 0.15 5.74
CA LYS A 24 -13.09 1.43 5.31
C LYS A 24 -11.89 1.14 4.41
N TYR A 25 -11.72 1.93 3.34
CA TYR A 25 -10.65 1.73 2.37
C TYR A 25 -9.67 2.89 2.37
N PHE A 26 -8.38 2.57 2.47
CA PHE A 26 -7.31 3.49 2.11
C PHE A 26 -6.71 3.02 0.78
N ASN A 27 -7.22 3.58 -0.32
CA ASN A 27 -6.79 3.20 -1.66
C ASN A 27 -5.63 4.07 -2.18
N ASN A 28 -4.83 3.51 -3.09
CA ASN A 28 -3.69 4.17 -3.74
C ASN A 28 -2.61 4.66 -2.76
N LEU A 29 -2.27 3.84 -1.75
CA LEU A 29 -1.29 4.22 -0.73
C LEU A 29 0.06 4.65 -1.32
N HIS A 30 0.59 3.92 -2.31
CA HIS A 30 1.80 4.31 -3.04
C HIS A 30 1.76 5.76 -3.57
N THR A 31 0.62 6.23 -4.09
CA THR A 31 0.46 7.61 -4.57
C THR A 31 0.40 8.60 -3.41
N PHE A 32 -0.25 8.24 -2.30
CA PHE A 32 -0.22 9.04 -1.07
C PHE A 32 1.22 9.22 -0.55
N ILE A 33 2.00 8.14 -0.51
CA ILE A 33 3.42 8.19 -0.11
C ILE A 33 4.21 9.10 -1.06
N LYS A 34 3.97 9.00 -2.38
CA LYS A 34 4.63 9.89 -3.36
C LYS A 34 4.40 11.36 -3.03
N LYS A 35 3.14 11.75 -2.82
CA LYS A 35 2.76 13.13 -2.47
C LYS A 35 3.42 13.60 -1.18
N ARG A 36 3.49 12.75 -0.16
CA ARG A 36 4.15 13.12 1.10
C ARG A 36 5.66 13.26 0.99
N LEU A 37 6.29 12.51 0.09
CA LEU A 37 7.69 12.71 -0.24
C LEU A 37 7.91 14.02 -1.03
N GLU A 38 6.98 14.40 -1.90
CA GLU A 38 6.97 15.72 -2.57
C GLU A 38 6.82 16.85 -1.54
N ASP A 39 6.03 16.62 -0.49
CA ASP A 39 5.90 17.50 0.69
C ASP A 39 7.13 17.46 1.63
N LEU A 40 8.23 16.82 1.24
CA LEU A 40 9.49 16.66 1.99
C LEU A 40 9.36 15.92 3.33
N LYS A 41 8.30 15.12 3.53
CA LYS A 41 8.16 14.30 4.74
C LYS A 41 9.12 13.10 4.72
N SER A 42 9.63 12.75 5.89
CA SER A 42 10.41 11.54 6.10
C SER A 42 9.52 10.28 6.07
N GLN A 43 10.16 9.11 5.88
CA GLN A 43 9.46 7.82 5.94
C GLN A 43 8.68 7.63 7.25
N ASP A 44 9.27 8.03 8.38
CA ASP A 44 8.67 7.79 9.70
C ASP A 44 7.47 8.69 9.94
N GLU A 45 7.51 9.95 9.48
CA GLU A 45 6.35 10.85 9.50
C GLU A 45 5.20 10.33 8.63
N ILE A 46 5.52 9.81 7.44
CA ILE A 46 4.51 9.22 6.54
C ILE A 46 3.88 7.98 7.18
N LEU A 47 4.70 7.10 7.77
CA LEU A 47 4.21 5.90 8.44
C LEU A 47 3.33 6.25 9.64
N ALA A 48 3.70 7.25 10.44
CA ALA A 48 2.90 7.74 11.54
C ALA A 48 1.54 8.27 11.05
N GLU A 49 1.52 9.11 10.01
CA GLU A 49 0.28 9.64 9.43
C GLU A 49 -0.64 8.52 8.93
N ILE A 50 -0.08 7.49 8.28
CA ILE A 50 -0.86 6.31 7.85
C ILE A 50 -1.45 5.59 9.06
N LYS A 51 -0.65 5.38 10.11
CA LYS A 51 -1.09 4.68 11.33
C LYS A 51 -2.19 5.43 12.07
N ASP A 52 -2.09 6.75 12.15
CA ASP A 52 -3.09 7.60 12.77
C ASP A 52 -4.43 7.50 12.03
N VAL A 53 -4.41 7.53 10.69
CA VAL A 53 -5.62 7.38 9.87
C VAL A 53 -6.30 6.03 10.08
N ILE A 54 -5.52 4.95 10.24
CA ILE A 54 -6.06 3.58 10.36
C ILE A 54 -6.26 3.12 11.80
N SER A 55 -6.02 4.00 12.79
CA SER A 55 -6.07 3.67 14.21
C SER A 55 -7.46 3.21 14.67
N GLU A 56 -8.53 3.71 14.05
CA GLU A 56 -9.91 3.43 14.44
C GLU A 56 -10.70 2.66 13.37
N GLY A 57 -11.09 1.43 13.73
CA GLY A 57 -11.94 0.55 12.94
C GLY A 57 -11.17 -0.40 12.02
N GLN A 58 -11.92 -1.19 11.24
CA GLN A 58 -11.33 -2.15 10.32
C GLN A 58 -11.05 -1.49 8.97
N TRP A 59 -9.77 -1.26 8.69
CA TRP A 59 -9.27 -0.70 7.44
C TRP A 59 -8.73 -1.76 6.49
N ILE A 60 -9.03 -1.58 5.20
CA ILE A 60 -8.41 -2.26 4.07
C ILE A 60 -7.48 -1.26 3.37
N ILE A 61 -6.19 -1.52 3.43
CA ILE A 61 -5.17 -0.71 2.77
C ILE A 61 -4.86 -1.32 1.41
N ILE A 62 -4.87 -0.50 0.36
CA ILE A 62 -4.63 -0.94 -1.01
C ILE A 62 -3.45 -0.17 -1.60
N SER A 63 -2.43 -0.87 -2.06
CA SER A 63 -1.25 -0.26 -2.65
C SER A 63 -0.72 -1.00 -3.88
N ASP A 64 -0.05 -0.26 -4.75
CA ASP A 64 0.76 -0.85 -5.80
C ASP A 64 2.10 -1.33 -5.22
N GLU A 65 2.57 -2.48 -5.72
CA GLU A 65 3.97 -2.90 -5.54
C GLU A 65 4.81 -2.32 -6.67
N ILE A 66 5.60 -1.29 -6.38
CA ILE A 66 6.48 -0.62 -7.35
C ILE A 66 7.94 -1.09 -7.27
N GLY A 67 8.21 -2.13 -6.47
CA GLY A 67 9.55 -2.65 -6.22
C GLY A 67 10.07 -3.65 -7.26
N ASN A 68 9.18 -4.31 -8.01
CA ASN A 68 9.48 -5.51 -8.82
C ASN A 68 9.93 -5.21 -10.27
N GLY A 69 10.04 -3.93 -10.64
CA GLY A 69 10.49 -3.50 -11.96
C GLY A 69 11.95 -3.06 -12.01
N VAL A 70 12.31 -2.37 -13.09
CA VAL A 70 13.63 -1.74 -13.25
C VAL A 70 13.79 -0.60 -12.24
N VAL A 71 15.01 -0.41 -11.74
CA VAL A 71 15.33 0.71 -10.85
C VAL A 71 15.22 2.03 -11.64
N PRO A 72 14.44 3.02 -11.18
CA PRO A 72 14.31 4.29 -11.88
C PRO A 72 15.64 5.04 -12.04
N TYR A 73 15.78 5.78 -13.15
CA TYR A 73 16.90 6.68 -13.36
C TYR A 73 16.80 7.95 -12.49
N ASP A 74 15.58 8.44 -12.29
CA ASP A 74 15.31 9.59 -11.44
C ASP A 74 15.51 9.24 -9.95
N ALA A 75 16.15 10.14 -9.21
CA ALA A 75 16.49 9.91 -7.81
C ALA A 75 15.25 9.92 -6.90
N PHE A 76 14.27 10.77 -7.21
CA PHE A 76 13.04 10.87 -6.44
C PHE A 76 12.19 9.61 -6.63
N ASP A 77 12.03 9.13 -7.86
CA ASP A 77 11.28 7.89 -8.12
C ASP A 77 11.97 6.66 -7.46
N ARG A 78 13.31 6.62 -7.39
CA ARG A 78 14.02 5.59 -6.60
C ARG A 78 13.69 5.68 -5.12
N GLN A 79 13.75 6.88 -4.53
CA GLN A 79 13.41 7.09 -3.12
C GLN A 79 11.95 6.68 -2.85
N TRP A 80 11.03 7.09 -3.72
CA TRP A 80 9.63 6.71 -3.63
C TRP A 80 9.43 5.19 -3.68
N ARG A 81 10.12 4.49 -4.58
CA ARG A 81 10.13 3.02 -4.65
C ARG A 81 10.59 2.39 -3.34
N GLU A 82 11.70 2.86 -2.77
CA GLU A 82 12.27 2.30 -1.54
C GLU A 82 11.42 2.57 -0.30
N VAL A 83 10.98 3.82 -0.11
CA VAL A 83 10.14 4.24 1.01
C VAL A 83 8.81 3.50 0.98
N THR A 84 8.17 3.40 -0.20
CA THR A 84 6.93 2.63 -0.36
C THR A 84 7.14 1.17 0.04
N GLY A 85 8.22 0.52 -0.42
CA GLY A 85 8.54 -0.85 -0.05
C GLY A 85 8.72 -1.04 1.46
N ARG A 86 9.47 -0.15 2.11
CA ARG A 86 9.71 -0.19 3.58
C ARG A 86 8.42 0.00 4.38
N ILE A 87 7.57 0.94 3.98
CA ILE A 87 6.25 1.14 4.60
C ILE A 87 5.38 -0.11 4.42
N LEU A 88 5.32 -0.69 3.22
CA LEU A 88 4.55 -1.91 2.98
C LEU A 88 5.04 -3.09 3.83
N ILE A 89 6.35 -3.23 4.06
CA ILE A 89 6.90 -4.23 4.99
C ILE A 89 6.39 -3.98 6.42
N SER A 90 6.42 -2.74 6.91
CA SER A 90 5.90 -2.40 8.24
C SER A 90 4.41 -2.73 8.36
N LEU A 91 3.62 -2.30 7.38
CA LEU A 91 2.19 -2.54 7.35
C LEU A 91 1.87 -4.04 7.26
N ALA A 92 2.59 -4.83 6.45
CA ALA A 92 2.38 -6.27 6.34
C ALA A 92 2.68 -7.03 7.64
N ARG A 93 3.65 -6.56 8.44
CA ARG A 93 3.94 -7.14 9.77
C ARG A 93 2.76 -6.99 10.73
N GLU A 94 2.11 -5.83 10.71
CA GLU A 94 1.00 -5.48 11.60
C GLU A 94 -0.37 -5.91 11.06
N ALA A 95 -0.48 -6.17 9.76
CA ALA A 95 -1.72 -6.60 9.12
C ALA A 95 -2.17 -7.97 9.64
N THR A 96 -3.48 -8.15 9.82
CA THR A 96 -4.08 -9.45 10.14
C THR A 96 -4.10 -10.36 8.92
N GLU A 97 -4.30 -9.80 7.73
CA GLU A 97 -4.26 -10.52 6.46
C GLU A 97 -3.48 -9.71 5.42
N VAL A 98 -2.74 -10.40 4.57
CA VAL A 98 -2.07 -9.79 3.41
C VAL A 98 -2.49 -10.53 2.15
N HIS A 99 -3.00 -9.80 1.16
CA HIS A 99 -3.45 -10.35 -0.10
C HIS A 99 -2.62 -9.77 -1.24
N LYS A 100 -2.14 -10.63 -2.14
CA LYS A 100 -1.55 -10.23 -3.41
C LYS A 100 -2.56 -10.45 -4.52
N VAL A 101 -2.82 -9.44 -5.34
CA VAL A 101 -3.75 -9.53 -6.47
C VAL A 101 -2.99 -9.45 -7.80
N VAL A 102 -3.24 -10.44 -8.66
CA VAL A 102 -2.69 -10.53 -10.02
C VAL A 102 -3.82 -10.96 -10.96
N CYS A 103 -4.01 -10.24 -12.06
CA CYS A 103 -5.08 -10.45 -13.03
C CYS A 103 -6.48 -10.52 -12.39
N GLY A 104 -6.72 -9.73 -11.34
CA GLY A 104 -7.97 -9.74 -10.56
C GLY A 104 -8.08 -10.90 -9.56
N ILE A 105 -7.14 -11.84 -9.58
CA ILE A 105 -7.14 -13.01 -8.70
C ILE A 105 -6.35 -12.67 -7.44
N GLY A 106 -7.01 -12.70 -6.29
CA GLY A 106 -6.37 -12.50 -4.99
C GLY A 106 -5.88 -13.79 -4.37
N GLN A 107 -4.63 -13.77 -3.90
CA GLN A 107 -4.01 -14.81 -3.10
C GLN A 107 -3.67 -14.25 -1.72
N ARG A 108 -4.20 -14.88 -0.67
CA ARG A 108 -3.81 -14.58 0.70
C ARG A 108 -2.43 -15.17 0.99
N ILE A 109 -1.49 -14.34 1.43
CA ILE A 109 -0.10 -14.71 1.74
C ILE A 109 0.25 -14.55 3.23
N LYS A 110 -0.68 -14.03 4.05
CA LYS A 110 -0.69 -14.00 5.52
C LYS A 110 -2.15 -13.95 5.98
#